data_AF-A0A955HYR2-F1
#
_entry.id   AF-A0A955HYR2-F1
#
_cell.length_a   1.000
_cell.length_b   1.000
_cell.length_c   1.000
_cell.angle_alpha   90.00
_cell.angle_beta   90.00
_cell.angle_gamma   90.00
#
_symmetry.space_group_name_H-M   'P 1'
#
loop_
_entity.id
_entity.type
_entity.pdbx_description
1 polymer ?
#
loop_
_entity_poly.entity_id
_entity_poly.type
_entity_poly.pdbx_seq_one_letter_code
_entity_poly.pdbx_strand_id
1 'polypeptide(L)'
;VHTLQQAEILSKRGVGQIISQISSGQLKQLKLVLKADTKGSLEALKESLAEIKHEDVGVRIILSGVGNVTESDVMMAAAGGGIVMGFHVDANVQVKRVAERENVEILHYDIIYKLLEDIRNILNGMLEPEDVEVILGKAKVKQVFMTKKKEMIVGCKVESGHVEKVKVRVFRKEELIGEGRIGALKKVDESVHEVAENQECGILFVGDLKLEEGDILEAYKTEQRVRTL
;
A
#
# COMPACT_ATOMS: atom_id res chain seq x y z
N VAL A 1 39.97 -37.05 13.18
CA VAL A 1 39.57 -36.11 12.10
C VAL A 1 38.26 -36.52 11.40
N HIS A 2 37.57 -37.59 11.81
CA HIS A 2 36.36 -38.09 11.13
C HIS A 2 35.03 -37.89 11.89
N THR A 3 35.03 -37.15 13.01
CA THR A 3 33.83 -36.97 13.85
C THR A 3 33.32 -35.52 13.89
N LEU A 4 34.06 -34.57 13.32
CA LEU A 4 33.66 -33.16 13.24
C LEU A 4 32.97 -32.80 11.90
N GLN A 5 33.03 -33.69 10.90
CA GLN A 5 32.45 -33.44 9.57
C GLN A 5 31.01 -33.97 9.39
N GLN A 6 30.45 -34.65 10.40
CA GLN A 6 29.05 -35.12 10.38
C GLN A 6 28.06 -34.17 11.06
N ALA A 7 28.53 -33.16 11.82
CA ALA A 7 27.67 -32.17 12.47
C ALA A 7 27.30 -30.98 11.56
N GLU A 8 27.99 -30.79 10.43
CA GLU A 8 27.74 -29.69 9.48
C GLU A 8 26.68 -30.00 8.41
N ILE A 9 26.19 -31.24 8.32
CA ILE A 9 25.30 -31.69 7.24
C ILE A 9 23.81 -31.72 7.67
N LEU A 10 23.51 -31.54 8.96
CA LEU A 10 22.12 -31.51 9.47
C LEU A 10 21.53 -30.11 9.70
N SER A 11 22.28 -29.03 9.41
CA SER A 11 21.79 -27.64 9.55
C SER A 11 21.35 -26.99 8.22
N LYS A 12 21.54 -27.68 7.09
CA LYS A 12 21.23 -27.16 5.74
C LYS A 12 20.15 -27.97 5.04
N ARG A 13 18.91 -27.91 5.54
CA ARG A 13 17.66 -28.10 4.77
C ARG A 13 16.48 -27.89 5.72
N GLY A 14 15.83 -26.74 5.63
CA GLY A 14 14.48 -26.56 6.18
C GLY A 14 14.20 -25.30 6.98
N VAL A 15 15.20 -24.69 7.64
CA VAL A 15 14.91 -23.56 8.57
C VAL A 15 15.25 -22.19 7.96
N GLY A 16 16.22 -22.12 7.05
CA GLY A 16 16.62 -20.86 6.40
C GLY A 16 15.61 -20.31 5.39
N GLN A 17 14.78 -21.17 4.78
CA GLN A 17 13.74 -20.75 3.83
C GLN A 17 12.41 -20.38 4.50
N ILE A 18 12.18 -20.78 5.75
CA ILE A 18 10.99 -20.38 6.51
C ILE A 18 11.17 -18.98 7.10
N ILE A 19 12.42 -18.56 7.38
CA ILE A 19 12.72 -17.25 7.98
C ILE A 19 12.82 -16.13 6.92
N SER A 20 13.06 -16.45 5.65
CA SER A 20 13.15 -15.47 4.56
C SER A 20 11.82 -15.00 3.99
N GLN A 21 10.67 -15.42 4.54
CA GLN A 21 9.33 -14.89 4.20
C GLN A 21 8.73 -14.02 5.33
N ILE A 22 9.50 -13.66 6.35
CA ILE A 22 9.03 -12.78 7.44
C ILE A 22 9.31 -11.30 7.14
N SER A 23 9.96 -10.98 6.02
CA SER A 23 10.26 -9.61 5.59
C SER A 23 9.50 -9.19 4.33
N SER A 24 8.19 -9.43 4.30
CA SER A 24 7.25 -8.74 3.41
C SER A 24 5.96 -8.53 4.20
N GLY A 25 5.78 -7.35 4.79
CA GLY A 25 4.57 -6.86 5.47
C GLY A 25 3.82 -7.88 6.34
N GLN A 26 3.86 -7.76 7.67
CA GLN A 26 2.98 -8.58 8.52
C GLN A 26 1.54 -8.46 8.03
N LEU A 27 0.96 -9.56 7.53
CA LEU A 27 -0.42 -9.62 7.10
C LEU A 27 -1.31 -9.07 8.21
N LYS A 28 -1.96 -7.93 7.96
CA LYS A 28 -2.77 -7.25 8.97
C LYS A 28 -4.09 -8.00 9.13
N GLN A 29 -4.37 -8.44 10.34
CA GLN A 29 -5.55 -9.27 10.61
C GLN A 29 -6.61 -8.48 11.35
N LEU A 30 -7.80 -8.36 10.76
CA LEU A 30 -8.99 -7.99 11.50
C LEU A 30 -9.41 -9.20 12.36
N LYS A 31 -9.24 -9.04 13.66
CA LYS A 31 -9.55 -10.06 14.64
C LYS A 31 -11.03 -9.99 15.04
N LEU A 32 -11.71 -11.12 14.99
CA LEU A 32 -13.15 -11.21 15.20
C LEU A 32 -13.53 -12.22 16.28
N VAL A 33 -14.50 -11.84 17.10
CA VAL A 33 -15.34 -12.78 17.85
C VAL A 33 -16.70 -12.85 17.15
N LEU A 34 -17.09 -14.03 16.66
CA LEU A 34 -18.28 -14.22 15.84
C LEU A 34 -19.39 -14.96 16.60
N LYS A 35 -20.56 -14.35 16.72
CA LYS A 35 -21.75 -14.91 17.37
C LYS A 35 -22.89 -15.00 16.38
N ALA A 36 -23.62 -16.11 16.39
CA ALA A 36 -24.79 -16.30 15.53
C ALA A 36 -25.94 -16.98 16.27
N ASP A 37 -27.16 -16.81 15.79
CA ASP A 37 -28.39 -17.38 16.34
C ASP A 37 -28.43 -18.92 16.24
N THR A 38 -27.95 -19.45 15.12
CA THR A 38 -27.92 -20.89 14.84
C THR A 38 -26.54 -21.34 14.37
N LYS A 39 -26.29 -22.64 14.51
CA LYS A 39 -25.06 -23.28 14.01
C LYS A 39 -24.93 -23.16 12.49
N GLY A 40 -26.04 -23.25 11.74
CA GLY A 40 -26.02 -23.13 10.28
C GLY A 40 -25.54 -21.76 9.81
N SER A 41 -26.11 -20.69 10.40
CA SER A 41 -25.67 -19.31 10.17
C SER A 41 -24.19 -19.13 10.48
N LEU A 42 -23.72 -19.71 11.59
CA LEU A 42 -22.32 -19.58 12.02
C LEU A 42 -21.34 -20.20 11.02
N GLU A 43 -21.63 -21.40 10.52
CA GLU A 43 -20.74 -22.09 9.56
C GLU A 43 -20.76 -21.39 8.19
N ALA A 44 -21.93 -20.95 7.72
CA ALA A 44 -22.03 -20.17 6.48
C ALA A 44 -21.21 -18.87 6.55
N LEU A 45 -21.28 -18.16 7.68
CA LEU A 45 -20.49 -16.94 7.91
C LEU A 45 -18.99 -17.22 7.91
N LYS A 46 -18.54 -18.30 8.55
CA LYS A 46 -17.12 -18.69 8.54
C LYS A 46 -16.62 -18.96 7.12
N GLU A 47 -17.41 -19.68 6.33
CA GLU A 47 -17.10 -19.99 4.94
C GLU A 47 -17.00 -18.71 4.11
N SER A 48 -18.02 -17.84 4.17
CA SER A 48 -18.01 -16.57 3.45
C SER A 48 -16.87 -15.63 3.88
N LEU A 49 -16.52 -15.59 5.17
CA LEU A 49 -15.39 -14.78 5.65
C LEU A 49 -14.04 -15.38 5.22
N ALA A 50 -13.93 -16.70 5.06
CA ALA A 50 -12.71 -17.35 4.58
C ALA A 50 -12.48 -17.18 3.07
N GLU A 51 -13.53 -16.85 2.31
CA GLU A 51 -13.42 -16.47 0.90
C GLU A 51 -12.81 -15.08 0.70
N ILE A 52 -12.85 -14.21 1.71
CA ILE A 52 -12.21 -12.88 1.67
C ILE A 52 -10.70 -13.06 1.87
N LYS A 53 -9.98 -13.21 0.75
CA LYS A 53 -8.53 -13.39 0.72
C LYS A 53 -7.86 -12.18 0.09
N HIS A 54 -6.85 -11.65 0.76
CA HIS A 54 -5.96 -10.61 0.25
C HIS A 54 -4.55 -10.85 0.80
N GLU A 55 -3.54 -10.37 0.07
CA GLU A 55 -2.13 -10.61 0.42
C GLU A 55 -1.68 -9.79 1.65
N ASP A 56 -2.18 -8.56 1.77
CA ASP A 56 -1.78 -7.63 2.84
C ASP A 56 -2.70 -7.64 4.08
N VAL A 57 -3.98 -8.01 3.91
CA VAL A 57 -5.00 -7.93 4.97
C VAL A 57 -5.85 -9.19 4.98
N GLY A 58 -6.44 -9.52 6.11
CA GLY A 58 -7.35 -10.65 6.18
C GLY A 58 -8.15 -10.72 7.47
N VAL A 59 -9.09 -11.65 7.50
CA VAL A 59 -9.94 -11.90 8.66
C VAL A 59 -9.37 -13.02 9.51
N ARG A 60 -9.36 -12.85 10.84
CA ARG A 60 -9.03 -13.91 11.79
C ARG A 60 -10.11 -14.05 12.85
N ILE A 61 -10.80 -15.18 12.83
CA ILE A 61 -11.77 -15.53 13.86
C ILE A 61 -11.01 -16.06 15.09
N ILE A 62 -11.06 -15.33 16.20
CA ILE A 62 -10.47 -15.73 17.48
C ILE A 62 -11.39 -16.70 18.21
N LEU A 63 -12.68 -16.37 18.23
CA LEU A 63 -13.70 -17.14 18.90
C LEU A 63 -14.97 -17.13 18.05
N SER A 64 -15.68 -18.25 18.02
CA SER A 64 -16.98 -18.34 17.36
C SER A 64 -17.95 -19.18 18.19
N GLY A 65 -19.22 -18.81 18.22
CA GLY A 65 -20.20 -19.54 19.01
C GLY A 65 -21.65 -19.19 18.68
N VAL A 66 -22.57 -20.02 19.17
CA VAL A 66 -24.00 -19.84 19.01
C VAL A 66 -24.58 -19.11 20.23
N GLY A 67 -25.55 -18.23 20.01
CA GLY A 67 -26.26 -17.47 21.04
C GLY A 67 -25.78 -16.03 21.19
N ASN A 68 -26.46 -15.31 22.07
CA ASN A 68 -26.22 -13.88 22.34
C ASN A 68 -24.79 -13.59 22.79
N VAL A 69 -24.38 -12.34 22.58
CA VAL A 69 -23.05 -11.85 22.95
C VAL A 69 -22.96 -11.77 24.48
N THR A 70 -21.87 -12.29 25.03
CA THR A 70 -21.59 -12.32 26.46
C THR A 70 -20.41 -11.42 26.82
N GLU A 71 -20.23 -11.11 28.12
CA GLU A 71 -19.07 -10.35 28.59
C GLU A 71 -17.75 -11.07 28.25
N SER A 72 -17.72 -12.40 28.32
CA SER A 72 -16.54 -13.19 27.95
C SER A 72 -16.17 -13.00 26.48
N ASP A 73 -17.15 -12.89 25.59
CA ASP A 73 -16.90 -12.64 24.16
C ASP A 73 -16.22 -11.27 23.97
N VAL A 74 -16.67 -10.25 24.70
CA VAL A 74 -16.07 -8.91 24.70
C VAL A 74 -14.65 -8.93 25.25
N MET A 75 -14.41 -9.63 26.37
CA MET A 75 -13.06 -9.74 26.95
C MET A 75 -12.07 -10.41 26.00
N MET A 76 -12.52 -11.44 25.27
CA MET A 76 -11.69 -12.12 24.27
C MET A 76 -11.35 -11.20 23.10
N ALA A 77 -12.30 -10.38 22.66
CA ALA A 77 -12.06 -9.36 21.63
C ALA A 77 -11.07 -8.28 22.12
N ALA A 78 -11.26 -7.78 23.35
CA ALA A 78 -10.37 -6.78 23.97
C ALA A 78 -8.93 -7.29 24.07
N ALA A 79 -8.73 -8.48 24.63
CA ALA A 79 -7.41 -9.10 24.76
C ALA A 79 -6.74 -9.35 23.40
N GLY A 80 -7.54 -9.59 22.36
CA GLY A 80 -7.08 -9.76 20.99
C GLY A 80 -6.79 -8.46 20.25
N GLY A 81 -7.33 -7.32 20.67
CA GLY A 81 -7.42 -6.11 19.85
C GLY A 81 -8.32 -6.33 18.62
N GLY A 82 -9.47 -6.96 18.84
CA GLY A 82 -10.46 -7.27 17.81
C GLY A 82 -11.84 -6.70 18.13
N ILE A 83 -12.80 -7.03 17.27
CA ILE A 83 -14.21 -6.61 17.40
C ILE A 83 -15.12 -7.82 17.60
N VAL A 84 -16.35 -7.57 18.06
CA VAL A 84 -17.40 -8.59 18.17
C VAL A 84 -18.40 -8.39 17.05
N MET A 85 -18.75 -9.45 16.32
CA MET A 85 -19.84 -9.47 15.35
C MET A 85 -20.93 -10.45 15.75
N GLY A 86 -22.16 -9.96 15.82
CA GLY A 86 -23.36 -10.74 16.08
C GLY A 86 -24.27 -10.81 14.86
N PHE A 87 -24.63 -12.02 14.43
CA PHE A 87 -25.61 -12.26 13.37
C PHE A 87 -26.91 -12.82 13.95
N HIS A 88 -28.02 -12.09 13.80
CA HIS A 88 -29.33 -12.38 14.41
C HIS A 88 -29.27 -12.57 15.95
N VAL A 89 -28.33 -11.92 16.61
CA VAL A 89 -28.14 -11.98 18.07
C VAL A 89 -27.95 -10.59 18.65
N ASP A 90 -28.29 -10.45 19.92
CA ASP A 90 -28.18 -9.19 20.64
C ASP A 90 -27.18 -9.29 21.82
N ALA A 91 -26.80 -8.13 22.33
CA ALA A 91 -26.02 -7.95 23.55
C ALA A 91 -26.87 -7.16 24.56
N ASN A 92 -26.96 -7.66 25.80
CA ASN A 92 -27.72 -6.95 26.83
C ASN A 92 -27.01 -5.65 27.25
N VAL A 93 -27.71 -4.82 28.04
CA VAL A 93 -27.21 -3.50 28.47
C VAL A 93 -25.90 -3.60 29.27
N GLN A 94 -25.71 -4.65 30.06
CA GLN A 94 -24.49 -4.86 30.84
C GLN A 94 -23.30 -5.15 29.91
N VAL A 95 -23.47 -6.04 28.95
CA VAL A 95 -22.45 -6.39 27.94
C VAL A 95 -22.07 -5.17 27.10
N LYS A 96 -23.04 -4.35 26.67
CA LYS A 96 -22.78 -3.11 25.92
C LYS A 96 -21.91 -2.12 26.73
N ARG A 97 -22.20 -1.94 28.02
CA ARG A 97 -21.38 -1.09 28.92
C ARG A 97 -19.96 -1.62 29.11
N VAL A 98 -19.80 -2.95 29.14
CA VAL A 98 -18.46 -3.57 29.23
C VAL A 98 -17.69 -3.31 27.93
N ALA A 99 -18.33 -3.45 26.77
CA ALA A 99 -17.70 -3.18 25.48
C ALA A 99 -17.25 -1.72 25.34
N GLU A 100 -18.09 -0.76 25.77
CA GLU A 100 -17.70 0.66 25.83
C GLU A 100 -16.48 0.90 26.72
N ARG A 101 -16.43 0.26 27.89
CA ARG A 101 -15.31 0.42 28.83
C ARG A 101 -14.00 -0.14 28.27
N GLU A 102 -14.06 -1.29 27.62
CA GLU A 102 -12.89 -1.94 27.02
C GLU A 102 -12.56 -1.44 25.60
N ASN A 103 -13.31 -0.45 25.11
CA ASN A 103 -13.19 0.10 23.77
C ASN A 103 -13.28 -0.98 22.67
N VAL A 104 -14.22 -1.91 22.83
CA VAL A 104 -14.53 -2.97 21.88
C VAL A 104 -15.83 -2.63 21.15
N GLU A 105 -15.79 -2.67 19.83
CA GLU A 105 -16.98 -2.48 19.01
C GLU A 105 -17.79 -3.77 18.89
N ILE A 106 -19.11 -3.67 19.08
CA ILE A 106 -20.07 -4.76 18.84
C ILE A 106 -20.93 -4.38 17.63
N LEU A 107 -20.79 -5.12 16.54
CA LEU A 107 -21.57 -4.92 15.33
C LEU A 107 -22.66 -5.98 15.20
N HIS A 108 -23.89 -5.54 14.96
CA HIS A 108 -25.06 -6.41 14.83
C HIS A 108 -25.57 -6.43 13.39
N TYR A 109 -25.89 -7.63 12.91
CA TYR A 109 -26.34 -7.84 11.54
C TYR A 109 -27.49 -8.84 11.47
N ASP A 110 -28.46 -8.53 10.61
CA ASP A 110 -29.53 -9.46 10.23
C ASP A 110 -29.37 -9.93 8.77
N ILE A 111 -28.47 -9.30 8.00
CA ILE A 111 -28.26 -9.58 6.57
C ILE A 111 -26.79 -9.88 6.33
N ILE A 112 -26.51 -11.08 5.80
CA ILE A 112 -25.13 -11.56 5.60
C ILE A 112 -24.33 -10.69 4.63
N TYR A 113 -24.94 -10.20 3.55
CA TYR A 113 -24.27 -9.36 2.57
C TYR A 113 -23.77 -8.05 3.16
N LYS A 114 -24.56 -7.43 4.05
CA LYS A 114 -24.17 -6.21 4.75
C LYS A 114 -22.99 -6.46 5.68
N LEU A 115 -22.99 -7.57 6.40
CA LEU A 115 -21.86 -7.98 7.24
C LEU A 115 -20.59 -8.12 6.42
N LEU A 116 -20.66 -8.83 5.29
CA LEU A 116 -19.50 -9.04 4.42
C LEU A 116 -19.01 -7.74 3.78
N GLU A 117 -19.92 -6.84 3.43
CA GLU A 117 -19.60 -5.51 2.91
C GLU A 117 -18.87 -4.67 3.95
N ASP A 118 -19.39 -4.58 5.17
CA ASP A 118 -18.76 -3.81 6.25
C ASP A 118 -17.38 -4.38 6.61
N ILE A 119 -17.21 -5.71 6.57
CA ILE A 119 -15.90 -6.34 6.76
C ILE A 119 -14.92 -5.96 5.64
N ARG A 120 -15.35 -5.95 4.38
CA ARG A 120 -14.50 -5.48 3.29
C ARG A 120 -14.13 -4.01 3.47
N ASN A 121 -15.07 -3.16 3.91
CA ASN A 121 -14.80 -1.74 4.15
C ASN A 121 -13.78 -1.53 5.26
N ILE A 122 -13.89 -2.27 6.37
CA ILE A 122 -12.90 -2.21 7.46
C ILE A 122 -11.52 -2.65 6.95
N LEU A 123 -11.45 -3.78 6.24
CA LEU A 123 -10.20 -4.29 5.69
C LEU A 123 -9.58 -3.33 4.66
N ASN A 124 -10.39 -2.67 3.83
CA ASN A 124 -9.94 -1.61 2.92
C ASN A 124 -9.32 -0.44 3.70
N GLY A 125 -9.92 -0.03 4.81
CA GLY A 125 -9.34 0.99 5.69
C GLY A 125 -8.04 0.58 6.37
N MET A 126 -7.73 -0.73 6.43
CA MET A 126 -6.48 -1.26 6.97
C MET A 126 -5.35 -1.34 5.93
N LEU A 127 -5.68 -1.21 4.63
CA LEU A 127 -4.69 -1.19 3.56
C LEU A 127 -3.87 0.10 3.61
N GLU A 128 -2.56 -0.03 3.49
CA GLU A 128 -1.69 1.13 3.29
C GLU A 128 -1.87 1.64 1.86
N PRO A 129 -1.88 2.97 1.65
CA PRO A 129 -1.86 3.53 0.31
C PRO A 129 -0.64 3.02 -0.46
N GLU A 130 -0.83 2.75 -1.74
CA GLU A 130 0.26 2.40 -2.63
C GLU A 130 0.84 3.66 -3.27
N ASP A 131 2.16 3.79 -3.21
CA ASP A 131 2.89 4.80 -3.96
C ASP A 131 2.98 4.37 -5.43
N VAL A 132 2.19 5.01 -6.28
CA VAL A 132 2.17 4.77 -7.73
C VAL A 132 2.89 5.91 -8.44
N GLU A 133 3.86 5.57 -9.28
CA GLU A 133 4.48 6.55 -10.16
C GLU A 133 3.58 6.85 -11.35
N VAL A 134 3.23 8.13 -11.53
CA VAL A 134 2.47 8.62 -12.66
C VAL A 134 3.39 9.43 -13.55
N ILE A 135 3.53 8.99 -14.80
CA ILE A 135 4.25 9.72 -15.84
C ILE A 135 3.41 10.94 -16.25
N LEU A 136 4.03 12.11 -16.19
CA LEU A 136 3.40 13.40 -16.51
C LEU A 136 3.65 13.81 -17.96
N GLY A 137 4.85 13.53 -18.46
CA GLY A 137 5.26 13.88 -19.81
C GLY A 137 6.73 13.60 -20.08
N LYS A 138 7.11 13.78 -21.34
CA LYS A 138 8.49 13.60 -21.82
C LYS A 138 8.98 14.87 -22.47
N ALA A 139 10.19 15.30 -22.10
CA ALA A 139 10.86 16.45 -22.71
C ALA A 139 12.21 16.04 -23.30
N LYS A 140 12.43 16.36 -24.57
CA LYS A 140 13.68 16.07 -25.26
C LYS A 140 14.64 17.24 -25.16
N VAL A 141 15.86 16.97 -24.72
CA VAL A 141 16.96 17.94 -24.66
C VAL A 141 17.36 18.32 -26.08
N LYS A 142 17.28 19.61 -26.39
CA LYS A 142 17.69 20.21 -27.66
C LYS A 142 19.04 20.86 -27.59
N GLN A 143 19.38 21.45 -26.44
CA GLN A 143 20.64 22.15 -26.24
C GLN A 143 21.01 22.19 -24.77
N VAL A 144 22.30 22.14 -24.47
CA VAL A 144 22.84 22.32 -23.11
C VAL A 144 23.51 23.69 -23.02
N PHE A 145 23.02 24.55 -22.11
CA PHE A 145 23.50 25.93 -21.96
C PHE A 145 24.55 26.09 -20.86
N MET A 146 24.36 25.41 -19.74
CA MET A 146 25.26 25.52 -18.60
C MET A 146 25.37 24.19 -17.89
N THR A 147 26.59 23.83 -17.51
CA THR A 147 26.88 22.63 -16.73
C THR A 147 27.71 23.00 -15.51
N LYS A 148 27.13 22.79 -14.33
CA LYS A 148 27.82 22.82 -13.03
C LYS A 148 27.86 21.41 -12.46
N LYS A 149 28.48 21.25 -11.28
CA LYS A 149 28.71 19.93 -10.67
C LYS A 149 27.43 19.11 -10.44
N LYS A 150 26.32 19.73 -10.06
CA LYS A 150 25.02 19.07 -9.80
C LYS A 150 23.82 19.74 -10.46
N GLU A 151 24.08 20.74 -11.30
CA GLU A 151 23.05 21.58 -11.89
C GLU A 151 23.36 21.79 -13.37
N MET A 152 22.36 21.65 -14.23
CA MET A 152 22.48 21.90 -15.66
C MET A 152 21.29 22.71 -16.14
N ILE A 153 21.53 23.71 -17.00
CA ILE A 153 20.46 24.41 -17.71
C ILE A 153 20.41 23.86 -19.12
N VAL A 154 19.27 23.28 -19.48
CA VAL A 154 19.04 22.67 -20.79
C VAL A 154 17.80 23.26 -21.44
N GLY A 155 17.88 23.50 -22.76
CA GLY A 155 16.73 23.82 -23.59
C GLY A 155 16.06 22.53 -24.03
N CYS A 156 14.77 22.41 -23.79
CA CYS A 156 14.00 21.22 -24.06
C CYS A 156 12.74 21.53 -24.86
N LYS A 157 12.28 20.54 -25.64
CA LYS A 157 10.93 20.53 -26.23
C LYS A 157 10.11 19.42 -25.58
N VAL A 158 8.91 19.74 -25.10
CA VAL A 158 7.98 18.74 -24.57
C VAL A 158 7.41 17.94 -25.73
N GLU A 159 7.66 16.63 -25.76
CA GLU A 159 7.21 15.72 -26.82
C GLU A 159 5.86 15.08 -26.52
N SER A 160 5.53 14.87 -25.24
CA SER A 160 4.24 14.33 -24.82
C SER A 160 3.86 14.82 -23.42
N GLY A 161 2.56 15.03 -23.18
CA GLY A 161 2.03 15.38 -21.86
C GLY A 161 2.45 16.77 -21.40
N HIS A 162 2.90 16.90 -20.16
CA HIS A 162 3.42 18.15 -19.62
C HIS A 162 4.61 17.88 -18.69
N VAL A 163 5.43 18.91 -18.47
CA VAL A 163 6.53 18.86 -17.51
C VAL A 163 6.35 19.93 -16.44
N GLU A 164 6.57 19.55 -15.20
CA GLU A 164 6.55 20.41 -14.01
C GLU A 164 7.78 20.13 -13.13
N LYS A 165 7.89 20.83 -11.99
CA LYS A 165 9.01 20.70 -11.04
C LYS A 165 8.93 19.40 -10.23
N VAL A 166 9.33 18.28 -10.84
CA VAL A 166 9.22 16.91 -10.30
C VAL A 166 10.50 16.08 -10.55
N LYS A 167 10.50 14.82 -10.11
CA LYS A 167 11.56 13.86 -10.44
C LYS A 167 11.52 13.51 -11.92
N VAL A 168 12.70 13.21 -12.48
CA VAL A 168 12.83 12.80 -13.87
C VAL A 168 13.72 11.57 -14.00
N ARG A 169 13.32 10.66 -14.89
CA ARG A 169 14.19 9.63 -15.44
C ARG A 169 14.83 10.14 -16.72
N VAL A 170 16.10 9.83 -16.92
CA VAL A 170 16.83 10.26 -18.11
C VAL A 170 17.12 9.07 -18.98
N PHE A 171 16.64 9.14 -20.22
CA PHE A 171 16.84 8.12 -21.23
C PHE A 171 17.76 8.64 -22.33
N ARG A 172 18.72 7.82 -22.74
CA ARG A 172 19.61 8.10 -23.87
C ARG A 172 19.55 6.92 -24.82
N LYS A 173 19.14 7.17 -26.07
CA LYS A 173 18.91 6.12 -27.07
C LYS A 173 18.01 4.99 -26.51
N GLU A 174 16.93 5.39 -25.82
CA GLU A 174 15.94 4.49 -25.19
C GLU A 174 16.42 3.71 -23.96
N GLU A 175 17.70 3.83 -23.56
CA GLU A 175 18.22 3.22 -22.34
C GLU A 175 18.14 4.19 -21.15
N LEU A 176 17.68 3.70 -19.99
CA LEU A 176 17.69 4.46 -18.74
C LEU A 176 19.13 4.64 -18.25
N ILE A 177 19.62 5.87 -18.23
CA ILE A 177 20.99 6.20 -17.81
C ILE A 177 21.08 6.79 -16.41
N GLY A 178 19.95 7.20 -15.83
CA GLY A 178 19.90 7.68 -14.45
C GLY A 178 18.66 8.51 -14.15
N GLU A 179 18.70 9.14 -12.98
CA GLU A 179 17.60 9.95 -12.44
C GLU A 179 18.09 11.33 -12.00
N GLY A 180 17.16 12.26 -11.90
CA GLY A 180 17.37 13.59 -11.34
C GLY A 180 16.05 14.27 -11.01
N ARG A 181 16.07 15.59 -10.92
CA ARG A 181 14.85 16.39 -10.74
C ARG A 181 14.89 17.70 -11.52
N ILE A 182 13.72 18.20 -11.86
CA ILE A 182 13.54 19.54 -12.41
C ILE A 182 13.49 20.53 -11.25
N GLY A 183 14.54 21.32 -11.08
CA GLY A 183 14.64 22.36 -10.05
C GLY A 183 13.90 23.65 -10.41
N ALA A 184 13.87 24.00 -11.70
CA ALA A 184 13.16 25.17 -12.22
C ALA A 184 12.76 24.97 -13.68
N LEU A 185 11.66 25.61 -14.06
CA LEU A 185 11.15 25.68 -15.43
C LEU A 185 11.04 27.14 -15.83
N LYS A 186 11.52 27.44 -17.04
CA LYS A 186 11.39 28.74 -17.67
C LYS A 186 10.82 28.61 -19.07
N LYS A 187 9.89 29.48 -19.42
CA LYS A 187 9.46 29.68 -20.80
C LYS A 187 10.01 31.02 -21.26
N VAL A 188 10.98 30.98 -22.18
CA VAL A 188 11.81 32.16 -22.52
C VAL A 188 12.48 32.67 -21.23
N ASP A 189 12.04 33.80 -20.70
CA ASP A 189 12.60 34.41 -19.48
C ASP A 189 11.68 34.31 -18.26
N GLU A 190 10.45 33.80 -18.42
CA GLU A 190 9.46 33.73 -17.36
C GLU A 190 9.53 32.40 -16.61
N SER A 191 9.50 32.46 -15.27
CA SER A 191 9.41 31.26 -14.45
C SER A 191 7.98 30.71 -14.47
N VAL A 192 7.84 29.43 -14.79
CA VAL A 192 6.53 28.78 -14.92
C VAL A 192 6.43 27.57 -14.00
N HIS A 193 5.20 27.18 -13.69
CA HIS A 193 4.92 25.97 -12.91
C HIS A 193 4.95 24.70 -13.76
N GLU A 194 4.39 24.79 -14.97
CA GLU A 194 4.28 23.69 -15.92
C GLU A 194 4.51 24.18 -17.35
N VAL A 195 4.87 23.25 -18.23
CA VAL A 195 5.00 23.46 -19.67
C VAL A 195 4.30 22.32 -20.40
N ALA A 196 3.33 22.68 -21.25
CA ALA A 196 2.52 21.74 -22.00
C ALA A 196 3.24 21.16 -23.22
N GLU A 197 2.65 20.12 -23.79
CA GLU A 197 3.11 19.44 -25.00
C GLU A 197 3.37 20.41 -26.16
N ASN A 198 4.36 20.06 -27.00
CA ASN A 198 4.77 20.80 -28.19
C ASN A 198 5.33 22.20 -27.92
N GLN A 199 5.55 22.57 -26.65
CA GLN A 199 6.19 23.82 -26.27
C GLN A 199 7.68 23.64 -25.94
N GLU A 200 8.43 24.73 -26.06
CA GLU A 200 9.83 24.80 -25.66
C GLU A 200 9.98 25.44 -24.29
N CYS A 201 10.96 24.96 -23.52
CA CYS A 201 11.27 25.48 -22.20
C CYS A 201 12.74 25.31 -21.85
N GLY A 202 13.22 26.17 -20.96
CA GLY A 202 14.46 25.99 -20.22
C GLY A 202 14.18 25.19 -18.94
N ILE A 203 14.93 24.10 -18.76
CA ILE A 203 14.88 23.26 -17.57
C ILE A 203 16.18 23.42 -16.80
N LEU A 204 16.08 23.75 -15.51
CA LEU A 204 17.18 23.54 -14.56
C LEU A 204 17.11 22.09 -14.06
N PHE A 205 17.94 21.24 -14.62
CA PHE A 205 18.12 19.86 -14.16
C PHE A 205 19.05 19.84 -12.95
N VAL A 206 18.66 19.10 -11.92
CA VAL A 206 19.48 18.88 -10.71
C VAL A 206 19.72 17.38 -10.57
N GLY A 207 20.99 16.98 -10.64
CA GLY A 207 21.42 15.59 -10.60
C GLY A 207 22.91 15.45 -10.85
N ASP A 208 23.47 14.28 -10.57
CA ASP A 208 24.89 13.98 -10.80
C ASP A 208 25.16 13.53 -12.25
N LEU A 209 24.10 13.25 -13.01
CA LEU A 209 24.16 12.84 -14.41
C LEU A 209 24.42 14.04 -15.34
N LYS A 210 25.26 13.85 -16.37
CA LYS A 210 25.46 14.84 -17.44
C LYS A 210 24.49 14.61 -18.60
N LEU A 211 23.58 15.55 -18.79
CA LEU A 211 22.67 15.57 -19.93
C LEU A 211 23.39 15.93 -21.24
N GLU A 212 22.98 15.29 -22.32
CA GLU A 212 23.43 15.52 -23.69
C GLU A 212 22.24 15.84 -24.60
N GLU A 213 22.53 16.46 -25.75
CA GLU A 213 21.51 16.68 -26.77
C GLU A 213 20.93 15.36 -27.26
N GLY A 214 19.60 15.30 -27.35
CA GLY A 214 18.87 14.08 -27.69
C GLY A 214 18.44 13.24 -26.51
N ASP A 215 18.90 13.52 -25.28
CA ASP A 215 18.40 12.87 -24.07
C ASP A 215 16.91 13.18 -23.86
N ILE A 216 16.18 12.20 -23.31
CA ILE A 216 14.75 12.32 -22.97
C ILE A 216 14.62 12.37 -21.45
N LEU A 217 14.01 13.44 -20.95
CA LEU A 217 13.60 13.59 -19.56
C LEU A 217 12.15 13.15 -19.43
N GLU A 218 11.92 12.01 -18.80
CA GLU A 218 10.58 11.53 -18.44
C GLU A 218 10.23 12.03 -17.05
N ALA A 219 9.30 12.99 -16.97
CA ALA A 219 8.83 13.57 -15.73
C ALA A 219 7.77 12.68 -15.09
N TYR A 220 7.92 12.39 -13.81
CA TYR A 220 6.99 11.56 -13.06
C TYR A 220 6.82 12.07 -11.63
N LYS A 221 5.65 11.79 -11.06
CA LYS A 221 5.33 12.04 -9.66
C LYS A 221 4.87 10.76 -8.97
N THR A 222 5.13 10.66 -7.68
CA THR A 222 4.59 9.60 -6.84
C THR A 222 3.25 10.06 -6.28
N GLU A 223 2.18 9.34 -6.61
CA GLU A 223 0.84 9.54 -6.04
C GLU A 223 0.54 8.40 -5.06
N GLN A 224 -0.01 8.74 -3.90
CA GLN A 224 -0.60 7.74 -3.01
C GLN A 224 -1.99 7.37 -3.53
N ARG A 225 -2.19 6.11 -3.88
CA ARG A 225 -3.49 5.57 -4.29
C ARG A 225 -3.99 4.57 -3.25
N VAL A 226 -5.25 4.72 -2.85
CA VAL A 226 -5.90 3.79 -1.92
C VAL A 226 -6.09 2.45 -2.62
N ARG A 227 -5.54 1.38 -2.04
CA ARG A 227 -5.80 0.01 -2.51
C ARG A 227 -7.23 -0.40 -2.14
N THR A 228 -7.85 -1.23 -2.99
CA THR A 228 -9.18 -1.79 -2.74
C THR A 228 -9.11 -3.30 -2.88
N LEU A 229 -9.81 -4.01 -2.00
CA LEU A 229 -10.05 -5.46 -2.02
C LEU A 229 -10.82 -5.93 -3.25
#